data_AF-H3BW60-F1
#
_entry.id   AF-H3BW60-F1
#
_cell.length_a   1.000
_cell.length_b   1.000
_cell.length_c   1.000
_cell.angle_alpha   90.00
_cell.angle_beta   90.00
_cell.angle_gamma   90.00
#
_symmetry.space_group_name_H-M   'P 1'
#
loop_
_entity.id
_entity.type
_entity.pdbx_description
1 polymer ?
#
loop_
_entity_poly.entity_id
_entity_poly.type
_entity_poly.pdbx_seq_one_letter_code
_entity_poly.pdbx_strand_id
1 'polypeptide(L)'
;MMGIRLRLRLDGSDNTNDFWRLIDSSEIQPIGTCERNGDMLQPPLGFRMNASSWPMFLLRTLSGAEMAPASAFKKEPPSPTKNYFQPGMKLEAVDRKNPYLICPATVGEVRGQEIFVMFDGWRGAFDYWCPFDSRDIFPVGWCTLTKHTLQPPGNFCK
;
A
#
# COMPACT_ATOMS: atom_id res chain seq x y z
N MET A 1 1.72 -8.45 9.39
CA MET A 1 0.50 -7.62 9.25
C MET A 1 0.58 -6.50 10.28
N MET A 2 0.26 -5.26 9.91
CA MET A 2 0.19 -4.13 10.84
C MET A 2 -1.17 -3.45 10.65
N GLY A 3 -2.02 -3.50 11.67
CA GLY A 3 -3.44 -3.20 11.49
C GLY A 3 -4.06 -4.03 10.36
N ILE A 4 -4.66 -3.35 9.38
CA ILE A 4 -5.23 -3.99 8.18
C ILE A 4 -4.32 -3.93 6.94
N ARG A 5 -3.03 -3.61 7.12
CA ARG A 5 -2.03 -3.60 6.04
C ARG A 5 -1.17 -4.86 6.06
N LEU A 6 -0.97 -5.41 4.87
CA LEU A 6 -0.09 -6.54 4.58
C LEU A 6 1.26 -6.02 4.13
N ARG A 7 2.34 -6.59 4.67
CA ARG A 7 3.68 -6.48 4.10
C ARG A 7 3.88 -7.68 3.19
N LEU A 8 4.12 -7.42 1.92
CA LEU A 8 4.20 -8.42 0.86
C LEU A 8 5.61 -8.46 0.28
N ARG A 9 6.00 -9.67 -0.14
CA ARG A 9 7.23 -9.95 -0.87
C ARG A 9 6.87 -10.82 -2.07
N LEU A 10 7.53 -10.58 -3.19
CA LEU A 10 7.36 -11.43 -4.38
C LEU A 10 8.25 -12.67 -4.23
N ASP A 11 7.69 -13.86 -4.37
CA ASP A 11 8.46 -15.09 -4.31
C ASP A 11 9.56 -15.11 -5.39
N GLY A 12 10.77 -15.50 -4.98
CA GLY A 12 11.94 -15.54 -5.86
C GLY A 12 12.65 -14.19 -6.06
N SER A 13 12.18 -13.11 -5.41
CA SER A 13 12.89 -11.82 -5.35
C SER A 13 13.78 -11.70 -4.11
N ASP A 14 14.33 -10.49 -3.89
CA ASP A 14 15.05 -10.11 -2.67
C ASP A 14 14.12 -9.69 -1.51
N ASN A 15 14.74 -9.33 -0.39
CA ASN A 15 14.09 -8.82 0.82
C ASN A 15 14.19 -7.30 0.99
N THR A 16 14.65 -6.59 -0.04
CA THR A 16 14.85 -5.13 -0.02
C THR A 16 13.70 -4.37 -0.67
N ASN A 17 12.86 -5.06 -1.46
CA ASN A 17 11.74 -4.49 -2.20
C ASN A 17 10.36 -4.95 -1.65
N ASP A 18 10.27 -5.19 -0.35
CA ASP A 18 8.98 -5.46 0.29
C ASP A 18 8.07 -4.23 0.16
N PHE A 19 6.78 -4.46 -0.07
CA PHE A 19 5.80 -3.40 -0.24
C PHE A 19 4.57 -3.65 0.64
N TRP A 20 3.75 -2.60 0.82
CA TRP A 20 2.58 -2.66 1.68
C TRP A 20 1.29 -2.49 0.87
N ARG A 21 0.28 -3.28 1.19
CA ARG A 21 -1.07 -3.19 0.62
C ARG A 21 -2.13 -3.37 1.69
N LEU A 22 -3.27 -2.71 1.54
CA LEU A 22 -4.44 -2.98 2.36
C LEU A 22 -5.06 -4.33 1.95
N ILE A 23 -5.72 -5.01 2.89
CA ILE A 23 -6.43 -6.28 2.63
C ILE A 23 -7.59 -6.16 1.63
N ASP A 24 -8.02 -4.93 1.33
CA ASP A 24 -9.07 -4.57 0.39
C ASP A 24 -8.53 -3.86 -0.86
N SER A 25 -7.22 -3.99 -1.14
CA SER A 25 -6.63 -3.45 -2.37
C SER A 25 -7.00 -4.33 -3.56
N SER A 26 -7.48 -3.74 -4.66
CA SER A 26 -7.75 -4.48 -5.91
C SER A 26 -6.50 -5.06 -6.58
N GLU A 27 -5.32 -4.60 -6.18
CA GLU A 27 -4.02 -5.09 -6.66
C GLU A 27 -3.63 -6.45 -6.06
N ILE A 28 -4.34 -6.93 -5.03
CA ILE A 28 -4.12 -8.25 -4.44
C ILE A 28 -5.35 -9.13 -4.65
N GLN A 29 -5.12 -10.37 -5.07
CA GLN A 29 -6.19 -11.29 -5.44
C GLN A 29 -5.82 -12.73 -5.02
N PRO A 30 -6.81 -13.61 -4.81
CA PRO A 30 -6.55 -15.02 -4.56
C PRO A 30 -5.79 -15.66 -5.74
N ILE A 31 -4.89 -16.60 -5.43
CA ILE A 31 -4.23 -17.44 -6.43
C ILE A 31 -5.26 -18.10 -7.35
N GLY A 32 -4.94 -18.19 -8.64
CA GLY A 32 -5.83 -18.69 -9.70
C GLY A 32 -6.71 -17.61 -10.35
N THR A 33 -6.77 -16.39 -9.81
CA THR A 33 -7.57 -15.32 -10.45
C THR A 33 -6.98 -14.85 -11.78
N CYS A 34 -5.64 -14.77 -11.87
CA CYS A 34 -4.93 -14.43 -13.11
C CYS A 34 -5.26 -15.44 -14.23
N GLU A 35 -5.15 -16.74 -13.96
CA GLU A 35 -5.49 -17.80 -14.91
C GLU A 35 -6.97 -17.76 -15.34
N ARG A 36 -7.91 -17.57 -14.39
CA ARG A 36 -9.34 -17.45 -14.70
C ARG A 36 -9.67 -16.29 -15.63
N ASN A 37 -8.88 -15.22 -15.59
CA ASN A 37 -9.05 -14.07 -16.47
C ASN A 37 -8.36 -14.26 -17.83
N GLY A 38 -7.67 -15.39 -18.05
CA GLY A 38 -6.92 -15.66 -19.27
C GLY A 38 -5.49 -15.12 -19.26
N ASP A 39 -5.01 -14.61 -18.12
CA ASP A 39 -3.66 -14.09 -17.94
C ASP A 39 -2.71 -15.13 -17.33
N MET A 40 -1.41 -14.85 -17.39
CA MET A 40 -0.37 -15.71 -16.82
C MET A 40 0.44 -14.98 -15.76
N LEU A 41 0.75 -15.69 -14.67
CA LEU A 41 1.67 -15.20 -13.64
C LEU A 41 3.06 -14.97 -14.24
N GLN A 42 3.61 -13.79 -13.97
CA GLN A 42 4.91 -13.35 -14.47
C GLN A 42 5.98 -13.44 -13.37
N PRO A 43 7.25 -13.72 -13.73
CA PRO A 43 8.34 -13.59 -12.78
C PRO A 43 8.47 -12.14 -12.30
N PRO A 44 8.83 -11.89 -11.03
CA PRO A 44 9.09 -10.54 -10.56
C PRO A 44 10.27 -9.91 -11.33
N LEU A 45 10.30 -8.59 -11.46
CA LEU A 45 11.42 -7.89 -12.11
C LEU A 45 12.77 -8.22 -11.45
N GLY A 46 12.78 -8.40 -10.13
CA GLY A 46 13.94 -8.81 -9.33
C GLY A 46 14.11 -10.33 -9.20
N PHE A 47 13.56 -11.13 -10.13
CA PHE A 47 13.70 -12.59 -10.07
C PHE A 47 15.17 -13.00 -10.11
N ARG A 48 15.60 -13.75 -9.09
CA ARG A 48 17.03 -14.06 -8.86
C ARG A 48 17.55 -15.24 -9.68
N MET A 49 16.68 -15.95 -10.40
CA MET A 49 17.06 -17.05 -11.29
C MET A 49 16.90 -16.64 -12.76
N ASN A 50 17.36 -17.49 -13.68
CA ASN A 50 17.11 -17.25 -15.10
C ASN A 50 15.61 -17.33 -15.43
N ALA A 51 15.17 -16.59 -16.44
CA ALA A 51 13.77 -16.55 -16.85
C ALA A 51 13.24 -17.94 -17.26
N SER A 52 14.10 -18.81 -17.83
CA SER A 52 13.72 -20.17 -18.21
C SER A 52 13.40 -21.08 -17.02
N SER A 53 13.85 -20.76 -15.81
CA SER A 53 13.48 -21.50 -14.59
C SER A 53 12.12 -21.11 -14.03
N TRP A 54 11.50 -20.02 -14.51
CA TRP A 54 10.25 -19.50 -13.96
C TRP A 54 9.13 -20.55 -13.88
N PRO A 55 8.82 -21.33 -14.93
CA PRO A 55 7.73 -22.31 -14.86
C PRO A 55 7.92 -23.35 -13.76
N MET A 56 9.14 -23.87 -13.62
CA MET A 56 9.48 -24.85 -12.58
C MET A 56 9.54 -24.23 -11.19
N PHE A 57 10.00 -22.99 -11.07
CA PHE A 57 9.97 -22.24 -9.82
C PHE A 57 8.53 -22.08 -9.34
N LEU A 58 7.64 -21.57 -10.21
CA LEU A 58 6.23 -21.36 -9.89
C LEU A 58 5.55 -22.65 -9.45
N LEU A 59 5.73 -23.74 -10.20
CA LEU A 59 5.17 -25.06 -9.86
C LEU A 59 5.61 -25.51 -8.46
N ARG A 60 6.91 -25.40 -8.14
CA ARG A 60 7.45 -25.80 -6.85
C ARG A 60 6.95 -24.92 -5.71
N THR A 61 6.89 -23.61 -5.93
CA THR A 61 6.45 -22.65 -4.92
C THR A 61 4.97 -22.82 -4.59
N LEU A 62 4.11 -23.10 -5.59
CA LEU A 62 2.68 -23.29 -5.35
C LEU A 62 2.33 -24.70 -4.85
N SER A 63 3.15 -25.71 -5.15
CA SER A 63 2.90 -27.09 -4.72
C SER A 63 3.01 -27.22 -3.20
N GLY A 64 1.89 -27.51 -2.54
CA GLY A 64 1.81 -27.65 -1.09
C GLY A 64 1.83 -26.33 -0.31
N ALA A 65 1.77 -25.19 -0.99
CA ALA A 65 1.66 -23.90 -0.32
C ALA A 65 0.26 -23.71 0.28
N GLU A 66 0.22 -23.12 1.47
CA GLU A 66 -1.02 -22.66 2.08
C GLU A 66 -1.46 -21.35 1.41
N MET A 67 -2.55 -21.40 0.64
CA MET A 67 -3.08 -20.24 -0.05
C MET A 67 -4.01 -19.44 0.87
N ALA A 68 -3.87 -18.11 0.88
CA ALA A 68 -4.81 -17.24 1.57
C ALA A 68 -6.23 -17.49 1.02
N PRO A 69 -7.24 -17.74 1.88
CA PRO A 69 -8.59 -18.04 1.43
C PRO A 69 -9.21 -16.80 0.78
N ALA A 70 -10.10 -17.00 -0.20
CA ALA A 70 -10.76 -15.89 -0.90
C ALA A 70 -11.51 -14.92 0.05
N SER A 71 -12.00 -15.42 1.19
CA SER A 71 -12.67 -14.63 2.23
C SER A 71 -11.75 -13.65 2.97
N ALA A 72 -10.43 -13.82 2.90
CA ALA A 72 -9.44 -12.91 3.45
C ALA A 72 -9.31 -11.61 2.64
N PHE A 73 -9.60 -11.67 1.33
CA PHE A 73 -9.56 -10.52 0.43
C PHE A 73 -10.87 -9.76 0.52
N LYS A 74 -10.79 -8.46 0.80
CA LYS A 74 -11.97 -7.60 0.97
C LYS A 74 -12.21 -6.81 -0.30
N LYS A 75 -13.44 -6.34 -0.49
CA LYS A 75 -13.81 -5.51 -1.64
C LYS A 75 -13.28 -4.10 -1.42
N GLU A 76 -12.62 -3.56 -2.45
CA GLU A 76 -12.17 -2.16 -2.45
C GLU A 76 -13.36 -1.21 -2.22
N PRO A 77 -13.24 -0.23 -1.32
CA PRO A 77 -14.25 0.80 -1.13
C PRO A 77 -14.44 1.61 -2.42
N PRO A 78 -15.65 2.14 -2.68
CA PRO A 78 -15.87 3.00 -3.83
C PRO A 78 -15.06 4.29 -3.72
N SER A 79 -14.42 4.72 -4.81
CA SER A 79 -13.74 6.01 -4.88
C SER A 79 -14.73 7.16 -4.71
N PRO A 80 -14.34 8.26 -4.04
CA PRO A 80 -15.18 9.47 -4.00
C PRO A 80 -15.40 10.03 -5.42
N THR A 81 -16.58 10.62 -5.66
CA THR A 81 -16.96 11.10 -7.00
C THR A 81 -16.19 12.32 -7.49
N LYS A 82 -15.57 13.06 -6.58
CA LYS A 82 -14.73 14.23 -6.86
C LYS A 82 -13.81 14.50 -5.67
N ASN A 83 -12.84 15.39 -5.88
CA ASN A 83 -11.96 15.86 -4.83
C ASN A 83 -12.71 16.81 -3.88
N TYR A 84 -12.76 16.45 -2.59
CA TYR A 84 -13.39 17.26 -1.53
C TYR A 84 -12.36 17.89 -0.57
N PHE A 85 -11.07 17.64 -0.76
CA PHE A 85 -10.03 18.19 0.10
C PHE A 85 -9.87 19.70 -0.10
N GLN A 86 -9.42 20.37 0.95
CA GLN A 86 -9.06 21.78 0.93
C GLN A 86 -7.71 21.97 1.63
N PRO A 87 -6.90 22.96 1.21
CA PRO A 87 -5.70 23.33 1.94
C PRO A 87 -5.96 23.57 3.42
N GLY A 88 -5.08 23.07 4.28
CA GLY A 88 -5.18 23.15 5.74
C GLY A 88 -5.89 21.96 6.42
N MET A 89 -6.58 21.09 5.66
CA MET A 89 -7.19 19.88 6.22
C MET A 89 -6.13 18.90 6.73
N LYS A 90 -6.41 18.24 7.86
CA LYS A 90 -5.54 17.22 8.46
C LYS A 90 -5.96 15.82 8.09
N LEU A 91 -4.99 14.93 7.92
CA LEU A 91 -5.18 13.53 7.57
C LEU A 91 -4.01 12.67 8.10
N GLU A 92 -4.15 11.36 7.99
CA GLU A 92 -3.07 10.40 8.23
C GLU A 92 -2.54 9.90 6.88
N ALA A 93 -1.23 9.89 6.65
CA ALA A 93 -0.64 9.53 5.36
C ALA A 93 0.52 8.55 5.50
N VAL A 94 0.69 7.67 4.52
CA VAL A 94 1.86 6.78 4.41
C VAL A 94 3.08 7.60 4.00
N ASP A 95 4.19 7.48 4.73
CA ASP A 95 5.48 7.99 4.25
C ASP A 95 5.98 7.08 3.11
N ARG A 96 5.99 7.56 1.87
CA ARG A 96 6.43 6.78 0.71
C ARG A 96 7.90 6.36 0.77
N LYS A 97 8.74 7.07 1.53
CA LYS A 97 10.15 6.69 1.76
C LYS A 97 10.28 5.63 2.85
N ASN A 98 9.31 5.57 3.75
CA ASN A 98 9.24 4.59 4.83
C ASN A 98 7.83 3.96 4.88
N PRO A 99 7.43 3.09 3.92
CA PRO A 99 6.03 2.71 3.71
C PRO A 99 5.34 1.99 4.88
N TYR A 100 6.13 1.55 5.88
CA TYR A 100 5.66 0.98 7.14
C TYR A 100 5.15 2.04 8.14
N LEU A 101 5.45 3.32 7.91
CA LEU A 101 5.02 4.44 8.73
C LEU A 101 3.74 5.07 8.17
N ILE A 102 2.81 5.37 9.06
CA ILE A 102 1.71 6.30 8.82
C ILE A 102 1.88 7.47 9.78
N CYS A 103 1.83 8.68 9.27
CA CYS A 103 2.18 9.89 10.00
C CYS A 103 1.05 10.93 9.87
N PRO A 104 0.92 11.85 10.85
CA PRO A 104 0.05 13.01 10.72
C PRO A 104 0.55 13.91 9.60
N ALA A 105 -0.39 14.34 8.77
CA ALA A 105 -0.11 15.20 7.62
C ALA A 105 -1.20 16.25 7.44
N THR A 106 -0.85 17.29 6.69
CA THR A 106 -1.72 18.40 6.32
C THR A 106 -1.77 18.53 4.80
N VAL A 107 -2.96 18.75 4.25
CA VAL A 107 -3.13 19.10 2.83
C VAL A 107 -2.56 20.50 2.63
N GLY A 108 -1.45 20.62 1.90
CA GLY A 108 -0.83 21.92 1.62
C GLY A 108 -1.48 22.65 0.45
N GLU A 109 -1.82 21.92 -0.60
CA GLU A 109 -2.39 22.47 -1.84
C GLU A 109 -3.31 21.43 -2.51
N VAL A 110 -4.24 21.89 -3.34
CA VAL A 110 -5.15 21.05 -4.14
C VAL A 110 -5.11 21.50 -5.59
N ARG A 111 -4.88 20.57 -6.52
CA ARG A 111 -4.83 20.80 -7.97
C ARG A 111 -5.68 19.78 -8.71
N GLY A 112 -6.92 20.16 -9.00
CA GLY A 112 -7.87 19.27 -9.69
C GLY A 112 -8.08 17.97 -8.91
N GLN A 113 -7.58 16.86 -9.44
CA GLN A 113 -7.68 15.54 -8.83
C GLN A 113 -6.51 15.18 -7.90
N GLU A 114 -5.53 16.07 -7.74
CA GLU A 114 -4.38 15.82 -6.87
C GLU A 114 -4.41 16.70 -5.63
N ILE A 115 -3.84 16.18 -4.54
CA ILE A 115 -3.59 16.90 -3.30
C ILE A 115 -2.10 16.83 -2.97
N PHE A 116 -1.58 17.89 -2.38
CA PHE A 116 -0.22 17.94 -1.87
C PHE A 116 -0.22 17.60 -0.38
N VAL A 117 0.38 16.48 -0.02
CA VAL A 117 0.46 15.97 1.36
C VAL A 117 1.76 16.45 1.99
N MET A 118 1.66 17.21 3.08
CA MET A 118 2.81 17.68 3.86
C MET A 118 2.85 17.02 5.24
N PHE A 119 4.01 16.50 5.64
CA PHE A 119 4.13 15.80 6.93
C PHE A 119 4.38 16.75 8.10
N ASP A 120 3.52 16.70 9.12
CA ASP A 120 3.55 17.64 10.24
C ASP A 120 4.86 17.52 11.03
N GLY A 121 5.61 18.62 11.16
CA GLY A 121 6.87 18.69 11.89
C GLY A 121 8.10 18.19 11.11
N TRP A 122 7.98 17.91 9.81
CA TRP A 122 9.11 17.50 8.96
C TRP A 122 9.44 18.58 7.92
N ARG A 123 10.69 18.65 7.46
CA ARG A 123 11.20 19.73 6.56
C ARG A 123 10.83 19.55 5.09
N GLY A 124 9.65 19.00 4.81
CA GLY A 124 9.12 18.81 3.45
C GLY A 124 9.79 17.74 2.58
N ALA A 125 10.90 17.14 3.03
CA ALA A 125 11.61 16.10 2.26
C ALA A 125 10.80 14.81 2.04
N PHE A 126 9.68 14.65 2.74
CA PHE A 126 8.79 13.49 2.66
C PHE A 126 7.47 13.82 1.95
N ASP A 127 7.23 15.09 1.64
CA ASP A 127 5.99 15.57 1.05
C ASP A 127 5.83 15.06 -0.37
N TYR A 128 4.58 14.85 -0.80
CA TYR A 128 4.30 14.36 -2.14
C TYR A 128 2.93 14.79 -2.65
N TRP A 129 2.82 14.83 -3.99
CA TRP A 129 1.53 14.89 -4.67
C TRP A 129 0.94 13.48 -4.80
N CYS A 130 -0.36 13.36 -4.59
CA CYS A 130 -1.11 12.14 -4.86
C CYS A 130 -2.53 12.43 -5.34
N PRO A 131 -3.17 11.48 -6.06
CA PRO A 131 -4.61 11.53 -6.31
C PRO A 131 -5.41 11.63 -5.01
N PHE A 132 -6.56 12.31 -5.05
CA PHE A 132 -7.45 12.48 -3.90
C PHE A 132 -8.06 11.16 -3.40
N ASP A 133 -8.09 10.13 -4.22
CA ASP A 133 -8.59 8.78 -3.91
C ASP A 133 -7.45 7.79 -3.62
N SER A 134 -6.23 8.30 -3.37
CA SER A 134 -5.09 7.47 -3.03
C SER A 134 -5.37 6.57 -1.82
N ARG A 135 -4.95 5.30 -1.93
CA ARG A 135 -5.06 4.30 -0.84
C ARG A 135 -4.02 4.46 0.27
N ASP A 136 -3.17 5.50 0.16
CA ASP A 136 -2.10 5.84 1.11
C ASP A 136 -2.43 7.06 1.98
N ILE A 137 -3.65 7.59 1.88
CA ILE A 137 -4.17 8.67 2.74
C ILE A 137 -5.43 8.20 3.45
N PHE A 138 -5.59 8.62 4.70
CA PHE A 138 -6.64 8.15 5.59
C PHE A 138 -7.23 9.31 6.41
N PRO A 139 -8.52 9.22 6.81
CA PRO A 139 -9.10 10.20 7.73
C PRO A 139 -8.42 10.14 9.09
N VAL A 140 -8.47 11.25 9.84
CA VAL A 140 -7.97 11.31 11.22
C VAL A 140 -8.68 10.26 12.09
N GLY A 141 -7.91 9.48 12.83
CA GLY A 141 -8.38 8.39 13.69
C GLY A 141 -8.34 7.00 13.05
N TRP A 142 -8.00 6.90 11.76
CA TRP A 142 -7.99 5.64 11.03
C TRP A 142 -6.98 4.63 11.59
N CYS A 143 -5.77 5.05 11.95
CA CYS A 143 -4.77 4.19 12.59
C CYS A 143 -5.29 3.62 13.91
N THR A 144 -5.97 4.44 14.73
CA THR A 144 -6.56 4.00 15.99
C THR A 144 -7.63 2.93 15.75
N LEU A 145 -8.55 3.18 14.81
CA LEU A 145 -9.63 2.25 14.47
C LEU A 145 -9.10 0.91 13.95
N THR A 146 -8.07 0.95 13.11
CA THR A 146 -7.51 -0.24 12.45
C THR A 146 -6.39 -0.91 13.25
N LYS A 147 -6.06 -0.41 14.45
CA LYS A 147 -4.95 -0.88 15.28
C LYS A 147 -3.59 -0.79 14.57
N HIS A 148 -3.41 0.24 13.75
CA HIS A 148 -2.11 0.63 13.20
C HIS A 148 -1.44 1.68 14.11
N THR A 149 -0.11 1.72 14.13
CA THR A 149 0.62 2.75 14.87
C THR A 149 0.66 4.05 14.05
N LEU A 150 0.15 5.13 14.63
CA LEU A 150 0.34 6.49 14.09
C LEU A 150 1.63 7.08 14.68
N GLN A 151 2.48 7.63 13.83
CA GLN A 151 3.69 8.33 14.28
C GLN A 151 3.36 9.68 14.91
N PRO A 152 4.14 10.18 15.87
CA PRO A 152 4.01 11.56 16.32
C PRO A 152 4.52 12.53 15.23
N PRO A 153 4.15 13.83 15.28
CA PRO A 153 4.77 14.86 14.46
C PRO A 153 6.29 14.92 14.67
N GLY A 154 7.05 15.31 13.64
CA GLY A 154 8.54 15.27 13.67
C GLY A 154 9.19 16.13 14.76
N ASN A 155 8.53 17.22 15.16
CA ASN A 155 8.99 18.13 16.21
C ASN A 155 8.38 17.84 17.59
N PHE A 156 7.70 16.70 17.76
CA PHE A 156 7.09 16.33 19.03
C PHE A 156 8.16 15.80 19.99
N CYS A 157 8.80 16.70 20.73
CA CYS A 157 9.59 16.30 21.90
C CYS A 157 8.63 15.91 23.04
N LYS A 158 8.87 14.75 23.68
CA LYS A 158 8.26 14.39 24.95
C LYS A 158 8.89 15.18 26.09
#